data_AF-A0A8H5FDA5-F1
#
_entry.id   AF-A0A8H5FDA5-F1
#
_cell.length_a   1.000
_cell.length_b   1.000
_cell.length_c   1.000
_cell.angle_alpha   90.00
_cell.angle_beta   90.00
_cell.angle_gamma   90.00
#
_symmetry.space_group_name_H-M   'P 1'
#
loop_
_entity.id
_entity.type
_entity.pdbx_description
1 polymer ?
#
loop_
_entity_poly.entity_id
_entity_poly.type
_entity_poly.pdbx_seq_one_letter_code
_entity_poly.pdbx_strand_id
1 'polypeptide(L)'
;MDVSDQVAIHEAMEQQTVSMAKAGIHATLNALDDDRTKSLRTNNLQMSAPIMSRFDLFFVVLDEFDERIDTNIAKHIVNIHRLQDEVVQPEFST
;
A
#
# COMPACT_ATOMS: atom_id res chain seq x y z
N MET A 1 2.33 -10.84 -9.55
CA MET A 1 0.90 -11.02 -9.20
C MET A 1 0.28 -11.87 -10.28
N ASP A 2 -0.45 -12.91 -9.91
CA ASP A 2 -1.16 -13.73 -10.91
C ASP A 2 -2.34 -12.93 -11.48
N VAL A 3 -2.73 -13.24 -12.72
CA VAL A 3 -3.82 -12.53 -13.41
C VAL A 3 -5.15 -12.75 -12.69
N SER A 4 -5.32 -13.90 -12.04
CA SER A 4 -6.50 -14.23 -11.24
C SER A 4 -6.68 -13.28 -10.05
N ASP A 5 -5.60 -13.04 -9.29
CA ASP A 5 -5.59 -12.09 -8.17
C ASP A 5 -5.84 -10.66 -8.66
N GLN A 6 -5.33 -10.32 -9.85
CA GLN A 6 -5.54 -9.02 -10.46
C GLN A 6 -7.02 -8.76 -10.80
N VAL A 7 -7.74 -9.79 -11.27
CA VAL A 7 -9.18 -9.72 -11.56
C VAL A 7 -10.01 -9.62 -10.28
N ALA A 8 -9.65 -10.37 -9.25
CA ALA A 8 -10.34 -10.32 -7.95
C ALA A 8 -10.22 -8.93 -7.30
N ILE A 9 -9.03 -8.32 -7.35
CA ILE A 9 -8.82 -6.94 -6.86
C ILE A 9 -9.58 -5.93 -7.71
N HIS A 10 -9.62 -6.13 -9.03
CA HIS A 10 -10.41 -5.29 -9.93
C HIS A 10 -11.90 -5.29 -9.56
N GLU A 11 -12.46 -6.45 -9.23
CA GLU A 11 -13.85 -6.60 -8.77
C GLU A 11 -14.06 -5.92 -7.41
N ALA A 12 -13.18 -6.22 -6.44
CA ALA A 12 -13.21 -5.64 -5.10
C ALA A 12 -13.23 -4.12 -5.12
N MET A 13 -12.38 -3.50 -5.95
CA MET A 13 -12.24 -2.05 -6.01
C MET A 13 -13.37 -1.36 -6.80
N GLU A 14 -13.97 -2.01 -7.80
CA GLU A 14 -15.08 -1.42 -8.59
C GLU A 14 -16.42 -1.56 -7.90
N GLN A 15 -16.71 -2.77 -7.40
CA GLN A 15 -18.03 -3.16 -6.92
C GLN A 15 -18.10 -3.18 -5.40
N GLN A 16 -16.99 -2.85 -4.71
CA GLN A 16 -16.83 -3.00 -3.26
C GLN A 16 -17.24 -4.40 -2.78
N THR A 17 -17.09 -5.39 -3.67
CA THR A 17 -17.50 -6.78 -3.43
C THR A 17 -16.58 -7.74 -4.19
N VAL A 18 -16.41 -8.94 -3.64
CA VAL A 18 -15.69 -10.03 -4.29
C VAL A 18 -16.61 -11.23 -4.41
N SER A 19 -16.81 -11.73 -5.61
CA SER A 19 -17.55 -12.96 -5.86
C SER A 19 -16.61 -14.16 -5.96
N MET A 20 -16.98 -15.25 -5.28
CA MET A 20 -16.25 -16.51 -5.36
C MET A 20 -17.20 -17.62 -5.77
N ALA A 21 -16.80 -18.37 -6.79
CA ALA A 21 -17.48 -19.58 -7.24
C ALA A 21 -16.50 -20.75 -7.25
N LYS A 22 -16.49 -21.56 -6.19
CA LYS A 22 -15.59 -22.72 -6.07
C LYS A 22 -16.24 -23.85 -5.30
N ALA A 23 -16.03 -25.10 -5.75
CA ALA A 23 -16.53 -26.31 -5.11
C ALA A 23 -18.06 -26.27 -4.82
N GLY A 24 -18.84 -25.67 -5.72
CA GLY A 24 -20.30 -25.55 -5.58
C GLY A 24 -20.78 -24.44 -4.63
N ILE A 25 -19.87 -23.67 -4.02
CA ILE A 25 -20.20 -22.52 -3.19
C ILE A 25 -20.10 -21.26 -4.06
N HIS A 26 -21.21 -20.52 -4.13
CA HIS A 26 -21.28 -19.19 -4.74
C HIS A 26 -21.57 -18.17 -3.64
N ALA A 27 -20.64 -17.26 -3.40
CA ALA A 27 -20.73 -16.27 -2.33
C ALA A 27 -20.21 -14.90 -2.81
N THR A 28 -20.84 -13.84 -2.31
CA THR A 28 -20.44 -12.44 -2.54
C THR A 28 -20.12 -11.82 -1.19
N LEU A 29 -18.92 -11.28 -1.03
CA LEU A 29 -18.45 -10.65 0.20
C LEU A 29 -18.18 -9.16 -0.02
N ASN A 30 -18.46 -8.31 0.96
CA ASN A 30 -18.16 -6.87 0.88
C ASN A 30 -16.66 -6.63 1.09
N ALA A 31 -16.08 -5.73 0.29
CA ALA A 31 -14.72 -5.23 0.39
C ALA A 31 -14.78 -3.75 0.80
N LEU A 32 -14.43 -3.45 2.06
CA LEU A 32 -14.31 -2.09 2.59
C LEU A 32 -12.83 -1.70 2.58
N ASP A 33 -12.48 -0.54 2.03
CA ASP A 33 -11.11 0.00 2.03
C ASP A 33 -11.16 1.53 2.24
N ASP A 34 -10.14 2.08 2.93
CA ASP A 34 -10.08 3.48 3.40
C ASP A 34 -8.79 4.21 2.94
N ASP A 35 -8.90 5.54 2.76
CA ASP A 35 -7.86 6.59 2.63
C ASP A 35 -7.05 6.77 1.32
N ARG A 36 -6.42 7.92 0.91
CA ARG A 36 -6.44 9.42 1.06
C ARG A 36 -5.28 10.14 0.25
N THR A 37 -5.62 11.03 -0.71
CA THR A 37 -4.99 11.40 -2.04
C THR A 37 -3.61 12.08 -2.19
N LYS A 38 -2.88 11.74 -3.30
CA LYS A 38 -2.28 12.66 -4.32
C LYS A 38 -1.54 11.92 -5.49
N SER A 39 -1.60 12.46 -6.73
CA SER A 39 -1.36 11.74 -8.01
C SER A 39 0.07 11.73 -8.57
N LEU A 40 0.52 10.64 -9.23
CA LEU A 40 1.72 10.59 -10.09
C LEU A 40 1.62 9.63 -11.31
N ARG A 41 2.62 9.73 -12.19
CA ARG A 41 2.67 9.38 -13.63
C ARG A 41 2.83 7.87 -13.96
N THR A 42 2.23 7.47 -15.08
CA THR A 42 1.83 6.12 -15.53
C THR A 42 2.94 5.14 -15.96
N ASN A 43 4.20 5.57 -16.17
CA ASN A 43 5.14 4.77 -16.97
C ASN A 43 6.09 3.83 -16.22
N ASN A 44 6.15 3.87 -14.89
CA ASN A 44 7.11 3.07 -14.09
C ASN A 44 6.47 1.87 -13.37
N LEU A 45 5.18 1.60 -13.63
CA LEU A 45 4.40 0.65 -12.86
C LEU A 45 3.87 -0.46 -13.80
N GLN A 46 4.28 -1.72 -13.57
CA GLN A 46 3.70 -2.88 -14.28
C GLN A 46 2.31 -3.23 -13.71
N MET A 47 1.41 -2.24 -13.65
CA MET A 47 0.02 -2.41 -13.26
C MET A 47 -0.87 -2.18 -14.47
N SER A 48 -1.99 -2.91 -14.56
CA SER A 48 -2.95 -2.70 -15.64
C SER A 48 -3.65 -1.35 -15.45
N ALA A 49 -3.92 -0.65 -16.56
CA ALA A 49 -4.58 0.66 -16.55
C ALA A 49 -5.88 0.70 -15.71
N PRO A 50 -6.72 -0.35 -15.68
CA PRO A 50 -7.92 -0.33 -14.85
C PRO A 50 -7.65 -0.35 -13.34
N ILE A 51 -6.60 -1.04 -12.89
CA ILE A 51 -6.20 -1.03 -11.48
C ILE A 51 -5.59 0.32 -11.11
N MET A 52 -4.77 0.87 -12.00
CA MET A 52 -4.17 2.19 -11.79
C MET A 52 -5.22 3.30 -11.66
N SER A 53 -6.34 3.18 -12.38
CA SER A 53 -7.45 4.13 -12.30
C SER A 53 -8.27 4.03 -11.01
N ARG A 54 -8.15 2.94 -10.25
CA ARG A 54 -8.94 2.71 -9.03
C ARG A 54 -8.17 2.93 -7.75
N PHE A 55 -6.86 3.06 -7.82
CA PHE A 55 -6.10 3.61 -6.72
C PHE A 55 -6.34 5.11 -6.69
N ASP A 56 -6.91 5.59 -5.59
CA ASP A 56 -6.99 7.01 -5.33
C ASP A 56 -5.57 7.59 -5.07
N LEU A 57 -4.61 6.77 -4.62
CA LEU A 57 -3.27 7.18 -4.12
C LEU A 57 -2.09 6.48 -4.78
N PHE A 58 -0.99 7.21 -4.95
CA PHE A 58 0.31 6.62 -5.24
C PHE A 58 1.43 7.32 -4.45
N PHE A 59 2.14 6.59 -3.59
CA PHE A 59 3.36 7.06 -2.93
C PHE A 59 4.59 6.52 -3.65
N VAL A 60 5.18 7.35 -4.52
CA VAL A 60 6.47 7.01 -5.14
C VAL A 60 7.57 7.45 -4.18
N VAL A 61 8.22 6.49 -3.53
CA VAL A 61 9.42 6.73 -2.75
C VAL A 61 10.61 6.71 -3.70
N LEU A 62 11.28 7.85 -3.81
CA LEU A 62 12.56 7.96 -4.51
C LEU A 62 13.67 7.92 -3.48
N ASP A 63 14.69 7.11 -3.75
CA ASP A 63 15.91 7.08 -2.97
C ASP A 63 16.87 8.13 -3.55
N GLU A 64 16.91 9.30 -2.92
CA GLU A 64 17.81 10.40 -3.28
C GLU A 64 19.00 10.43 -2.32
N PHE A 65 20.20 10.61 -2.85
CA PHE A 65 21.41 10.67 -2.05
C PHE A 65 21.54 12.03 -1.35
N ASP A 66 21.23 12.08 -0.05
CA ASP A 66 21.42 13.25 0.81
C ASP A 66 22.08 12.81 2.12
N GLU A 67 23.35 13.19 2.30
CA GLU A 67 24.16 12.80 3.47
C GLU A 67 23.49 13.14 4.81
N ARG A 68 22.76 14.25 4.90
CA ARG A 68 22.11 14.68 6.15
C ARG A 68 20.89 13.81 6.44
N ILE A 69 20.08 13.52 5.42
CA ILE A 69 18.92 12.64 5.53
C ILE A 69 19.39 11.22 5.86
N ASP A 70 20.37 10.71 5.12
CA ASP A 70 20.92 9.37 5.30
C ASP A 70 21.54 9.19 6.70
N THR A 71 22.28 10.19 7.17
CA THR A 71 22.85 10.17 8.53
C THR A 71 21.76 10.15 9.60
N ASN A 72 20.67 10.90 9.41
CA ASN A 72 19.57 10.93 10.36
C ASN A 72 18.79 9.59 10.36
N ILE A 73 18.54 9.03 9.18
CA ILE A 73 17.92 7.70 9.02
C ILE A 73 18.80 6.64 9.71
N ALA A 74 20.11 6.64 9.44
CA ALA A 74 21.04 5.69 10.04
C ALA A 74 21.07 5.80 11.58
N LYS A 75 21.12 7.03 12.12
CA LYS A 75 21.05 7.26 13.58
C LYS A 75 19.74 6.75 14.17
N HIS A 76 18.62 7.01 13.49
CA HIS A 76 17.32 6.55 13.94
C HIS A 76 17.23 5.02 13.97
N ILE A 77 17.68 4.34 12.90
CA ILE A 77 17.74 2.88 12.83
C ILE A 77 18.61 2.31 13.96
N VAL A 78 19.82 2.84 14.17
CA VAL A 78 20.72 2.38 15.23
C VAL A 78 20.09 2.58 16.62
N ASN A 79 19.42 3.71 16.86
CA ASN A 79 18.78 3.98 18.13
C ASN A 79 17.60 3.04 18.39
N ILE A 80 16.74 2.77 17.40
CA ILE A 80 15.66 1.77 17.51
C ILE A 80 16.24 0.40 17.90
N HIS A 81 17.32 -0.04 17.26
CA HIS A 81 17.90 -1.34 17.58
C HIS A 81 18.57 -1.39 18.96
N ARG A 82 19.06 -0.25 19.48
CA ARG A 82 19.74 -0.17 20.78
C ARG A 82 18.78 0.02 21.97
N LEU A 83 17.73 0.80 21.78
CA LEU A 83 16.84 1.30 22.84
C LEU A 83 15.36 0.92 22.61
N GLN A 84 15.05 0.21 21.52
CA GLN A 84 13.72 -0.30 21.18
C GLN A 84 12.66 0.82 21.16
N ASP A 85 11.52 0.60 21.81
CA ASP A 85 10.35 1.48 21.75
C ASP A 85 10.54 2.78 22.54
N GLU A 86 11.56 2.89 23.40
CA GLU A 86 11.83 4.11 24.18
C GLU A 86 12.19 5.32 23.30
N VAL A 87 12.64 5.06 22.07
CA VAL A 87 13.06 6.09 21.10
C VAL A 87 11.87 6.68 20.35
N VAL A 88 10.77 5.94 20.24
CA VAL A 88 9.60 6.35 19.46
C VAL A 88 8.61 6.99 20.43
N GLN A 89 8.57 8.32 20.45
CA GLN A 89 7.60 9.10 21.22
C GLN A 89 6.56 9.71 20.28
N PRO A 90 5.52 8.95 19.88
CA PRO A 90 4.45 9.52 19.09
C PRO A 90 3.63 10.47 19.96
N GLU A 91 3.10 11.55 19.37
CA GLU A 91 2.23 12.50 20.08
C GLU A 91 0.94 11.84 20.60
N PHE A 92 0.52 10.74 19.98
CA PHE A 92 -0.61 9.93 20.40
C PHE A 92 -0.18 8.48 20.49
N SER A 93 -0.39 7.85 21.65
CA SER A 93 -0.25 6.40 21.83
C SER A 93 -1.64 5.78 21.67
N THR A 94 -1.73 4.71 20.87
CA THR A 94 -2.95 3.89 20.75
C THR A 94 -3.17 3.03 21.98
#